data_AF-A0A2R7SAU1-F1
#
_entry.id   AF-A0A2R7SAU1-F1
#
_cell.length_a   1.000
_cell.length_b   1.000
_cell.length_c   1.000
_cell.angle_alpha   90.00
_cell.angle_beta   90.00
_cell.angle_gamma   90.00
#
_symmetry.space_group_name_H-M   'P 1'
#
loop_
_entity.id
_entity.type
_entity.pdbx_description
1 polymer ?
#
loop_
_entity_poly.entity_id
_entity_poly.type
_entity_poly.pdbx_seq_one_letter_code
_entity_poly.pdbx_strand_id
1 'polypeptide(L)' 'MNAKPSFKLAHCIECGCHDLAACFDEVSGGPCSWLALDRAAGFGVCSACPDGMERWDAGDREPAVPVAHADAGGRGRHG' A
#
# COMPACT_ATOMS: atom_id res chain seq x y z
N MET A 1 -26.08 -14.18 3.58
CA MET A 1 -24.94 -14.08 2.63
C MET A 1 -23.77 -13.51 3.42
N ASN A 2 -22.88 -14.34 3.96
CA ASN A 2 -21.74 -13.84 4.72
C ASN A 2 -20.61 -13.54 3.74
N ALA A 3 -20.41 -12.26 3.41
CA ALA A 3 -19.22 -11.86 2.67
C ALA A 3 -17.99 -12.30 3.49
N LYS A 4 -17.15 -13.15 2.92
CA LYS A 4 -15.82 -13.42 3.49
C LYS A 4 -15.07 -12.08 3.50
N PRO A 5 -14.47 -11.66 4.62
CA PRO A 5 -13.59 -10.50 4.60
C PRO A 5 -12.42 -10.83 3.68
N SER A 6 -12.42 -10.24 2.50
CA SER A 6 -11.26 -10.21 1.62
C SER A 6 -10.35 -9.14 2.18
N PHE A 7 -9.27 -9.56 2.86
CA PHE A 7 -8.23 -8.64 3.27
C PHE A 7 -7.57 -8.08 2.01
N LYS A 8 -7.87 -6.83 1.68
CA LYS A 8 -7.16 -6.12 0.61
C LYS A 8 -5.73 -5.88 1.09
N LEU A 9 -4.78 -6.23 0.24
CA LEU A 9 -3.38 -5.89 0.44
C LEU A 9 -3.26 -4.37 0.43
N ALA A 10 -2.69 -3.79 1.48
CA ALA A 10 -2.60 -2.34 1.59
C ALA A 10 -1.30 -1.84 0.96
N HIS A 11 -1.38 -0.76 0.19
CA HIS A 11 -0.24 -0.16 -0.50
C HIS A 11 0.05 1.25 0.00
N CYS A 12 1.33 1.59 0.11
CA CYS A 12 1.77 2.95 0.39
C CYS A 12 1.41 3.86 -0.80
N ILE A 13 0.75 4.99 -0.56
CA ILE A 13 0.35 5.90 -1.63
C ILE A 13 1.54 6.58 -2.31
N GLU A 14 2.70 6.67 -1.65
CA GLU A 14 3.91 7.28 -2.22
C GLU A 14 4.78 6.25 -2.95
N CYS A 15 5.29 5.25 -2.23
CA CYS A 15 6.28 4.31 -2.78
C CYS A 15 5.69 2.97 -3.26
N GLY A 16 4.40 2.71 -2.99
CA GLY A 16 3.75 1.46 -3.39
C GLY A 16 4.15 0.22 -2.59
N CYS A 17 4.98 0.33 -1.55
CA CYS A 17 5.28 -0.80 -0.67
C CYS A 17 4.00 -1.35 -0.03
N HIS A 18 3.98 -2.63 0.35
CA HIS A 18 2.79 -3.27 0.90
C HIS A 18 3.12 -4.29 2.00
N ASP A 19 2.11 -4.88 2.63
CA ASP A 19 2.25 -5.76 3.81
C ASP A 19 3.18 -6.97 3.60
N LEU A 20 3.50 -7.33 2.35
CA LEU A 20 4.36 -8.46 1.97
C LEU A 20 5.67 -8.01 1.30
N ALA A 21 5.83 -6.72 1.02
CA ALA A 21 7.02 -6.14 0.39
C ALA A 21 7.23 -4.72 0.95
N ALA A 22 7.84 -4.66 2.14
CA ALA A 22 8.25 -3.42 2.76
C ALA A 22 9.45 -2.81 2.03
N CYS A 23 9.48 -1.50 1.88
CA CYS A 23 10.70 -0.80 1.46
C CYS A 23 11.68 -0.67 2.63
N PHE A 24 12.92 -0.30 2.35
CA PHE A 24 13.92 -0.05 3.38
C PHE A 24 13.79 1.40 3.87
N ASP A 25 13.64 1.56 5.18
CA ASP A 25 13.63 2.86 5.85
C ASP A 25 15.04 3.15 6.36
N GLU A 26 15.71 4.12 5.72
CA GLU A 26 17.09 4.50 6.05
C GLU A 26 17.20 5.12 7.45
N VAL A 27 16.13 5.70 7.98
CA VAL A 27 16.13 6.34 9.31
C VAL A 27 16.17 5.30 10.42
N SER A 28 15.35 4.24 10.29
CA SER A 28 15.34 3.14 11.26
C SER A 28 16.37 2.05 10.97
N GLY A 29 16.97 2.04 9.77
CA GLY A 29 17.94 1.04 9.33
C GLY A 29 17.30 -0.34 9.09
N GLY A 30 16.02 -0.39 8.74
CA GLY A 30 15.24 -1.62 8.66
C GLY A 30 14.07 -1.55 7.69
N PRO A 31 13.22 -2.59 7.62
CA PRO A 31 11.99 -2.54 6.83
C PRO A 31 11.05 -1.46 7.36
N CYS A 32 10.43 -0.70 6.45
CA CYS A 32 9.47 0.33 6.81
C CYS A 32 8.26 -0.26 7.56
N SER A 33 7.61 0.58 8.35
CA SER A 33 6.35 0.26 9.04
C SER A 33 5.24 1.21 8.62
N TRP A 34 3.98 0.89 8.89
CA TRP A 34 2.85 1.79 8.58
C TRP A 34 2.80 2.94 9.59
N LEU A 35 2.86 4.19 9.10
CA LEU A 35 2.54 5.40 9.88
C LEU A 35 1.03 5.60 9.94
N ALA A 36 0.36 5.40 8.81
CA ALA A 36 -1.09 5.43 8.68
C ALA A 36 -1.55 4.31 7.74
N LEU A 37 -2.74 3.77 8.01
CA LEU A 37 -3.26 2.62 7.27
C LEU A 37 -4.78 2.60 7.29
N ASP A 38 -5.37 2.56 6.09
CA ASP A 38 -6.78 2.23 5.88
C ASP A 38 -6.88 0.90 5.13
N ARG A 39 -7.13 -0.17 5.90
CA ARG A 39 -7.29 -1.52 5.36
C ARG A 39 -8.56 -1.69 4.53
N ALA A 40 -9.59 -0.86 4.73
CA ALA A 40 -10.82 -0.93 3.94
C ALA A 40 -10.59 -0.33 2.54
N ALA A 41 -9.85 0.78 2.48
CA ALA A 41 -9.39 1.36 1.22
C ALA A 41 -8.30 0.51 0.54
N GLY A 42 -7.46 -0.16 1.32
CA GLY A 42 -6.28 -0.87 0.82
C GLY A 42 -5.09 0.06 0.58
N PHE A 43 -5.00 1.16 1.33
CA PHE A 43 -3.95 2.16 1.17
C PHE A 43 -3.42 2.65 2.54
N GLY A 44 -2.20 3.17 2.54
CA GLY A 44 -1.54 3.70 3.73
C GLY A 44 -0.36 4.61 3.39
N VAL A 45 0.37 5.02 4.43
CA VAL A 45 1.65 5.72 4.34
C VAL A 45 2.65 4.97 5.21
N CYS A 46 3.81 4.64 4.64
CA CYS A 46 4.88 3.94 5.35
C CYS A 46 5.89 4.91 5.98
N SER A 47 6.70 4.42 6.93
CA SER A 47 7.67 5.21 7.68
C SER A 47 8.81 5.77 6.82
N ALA A 48 9.09 5.16 5.67
CA ALA A 48 10.05 5.65 4.70
C ALA A 48 9.50 6.79 3.81
N CYS A 49 8.20 7.09 3.88
CA CYS A 49 7.56 8.16 3.13
C CYS A 49 6.81 9.13 4.06
N PRO A 50 7.50 9.78 5.02
CA PRO A 50 6.85 10.66 5.99
C PRO A 50 6.16 11.86 5.32
N ASP A 51 6.68 12.34 4.19
CA ASP A 51 6.08 13.45 3.42
C ASP A 51 4.69 13.10 2.88
N GLY A 52 4.38 11.81 2.68
CA GLY A 52 3.06 11.35 2.26
C GLY A 52 1.96 11.56 3.31
N MET A 53 2.32 11.85 4.57
CA MET A 53 1.34 12.11 5.63
C MET A 53 0.53 13.38 5.37
N GLU A 54 1.10 14.41 4.75
CA GLU A 54 0.37 15.64 4.44
C GLU A 54 -0.81 15.36 3.49
N ARG A 55 -0.55 14.59 2.43
CA ARG A 55 -1.59 14.13 1.49
C ARG A 55 -2.60 13.22 2.18
N TRP A 56 -2.13 12.33 3.04
CA TRP A 56 -3.00 11.43 3.80
C TRP A 56 -3.95 12.20 4.73
N ASP A 57 -3.46 13.20 5.44
CA ASP A 57 -4.27 14.03 6.35
C ASP A 57 -5.25 14.93 5.59
N ALA A 58 -4.90 15.34 4.36
CA ALA A 58 -5.83 16.01 3.43
C ALA A 58 -6.92 15.07 2.86
N GLY A 59 -6.86 13.77 3.15
CA GLY A 59 -7.84 12.77 2.72
C GLY A 59 -7.52 12.08 1.40
N ASP A 60 -6.34 12.31 0.82
CA ASP A 60 -5.91 11.65 -0.41
C ASP A 60 -5.59 10.17 -0.15
N ARG A 61 -6.20 9.29 -0.94
CA ARG A 61 -5.99 7.84 -0.89
C ARG A 61 -5.58 7.29 -2.25
N GLU A 62 -5.19 8.15 -3.18
CA GLU A 62 -4.77 7.78 -4.53
C GLU A 62 -3.26 7.51 -4.55
N PRO A 63 -2.83 6.35 -5.07
CA PRO A 63 -1.41 6.04 -5.18
C PRO A 63 -0.74 6.88 -6.29
N ALA A 64 0.37 7.52 -5.95
CA ALA A 64 1.21 8.28 -6.87
C ALA A 64 1.98 7.39 -7.85
N VAL A 65 2.19 6.12 -7.49
CA VAL A 65 2.89 5.13 -8.30
C VAL A 65 1.94 4.00 -8.70
N PRO A 66 2.20 3.32 -9.84
CA PRO A 66 1.45 2.13 -10.20
C PRO A 66 1.57 1.06 -9.10
N VAL A 67 0.48 0.80 -8.40
CA VAL A 67 0.37 -0.33 -7.48
C VAL A 67 -0.17 -1.52 -8.24
N ALA A 68 0.45 -2.68 -8.08
CA ALA A 68 -0.14 -3.90 -8.62
C ALA A 68 -1.44 -4.15 -7.87
N HIS A 69 -2.58 -3.85 -8.50
CA HIS A 69 -3.84 -4.37 -8.01
C HIS A 69 -3.71 -5.89 -8.08
N ALA A 70 -4.02 -6.57 -6.97
CA ALA A 70 -4.23 -8.01 -7.00
C ALA A 70 -5.54 -8.25 -7.79
N ASP A 71 -5.50 -8.02 -9.10
CA ASP A 71 -6.56 -8.35 -10.03
C ASP A 71 -6.73 -9.86 -9.94
N ALA A 72 -7.84 -10.27 -9.34
CA ALA A 72 -8.30 -11.64 -9.36
C ALA A 72 -8.59 -12.05 -10.82
N GLY A 73 -7.56 -12.49 -11.54
CA GLY A 73 -7.69 -13.15 -12.84
C GLY A 73 -7.03 -12.43 -14.01
N GLY A 74 -5.72 -12.56 -14.15
CA GLY A 74 -4.98 -12.12 -15.33
C GLY A 74 -3.95 -13.15 -15.79
N ARG A 75 -4.37 -14.39 -16.13
CA ARG A 75 -3.49 -15.31 -16.89
C ARG A 75 -3.40 -14.82 -18.33
N GLY A 76 -2.50 -13.86 -18.57
CA GLY A 76 -1.99 -13.53 -19.89
C GLY A 76 -1.04 -14.61 -20.38
N ARG A 77 -1.44 -15.30 -21.46
CA ARG A 77 -0.70 -16.32 -22.18
C ARG A 77 0.43 -15.67 -23.00
N HIS A 78 1.66 -16.10 -22.77
CA HIS A 78 2.80 -15.99 -23.71
C HIS A 78 3.51 -17.35 -23.67
N GLY A 79 3.82 -18.06 -24.73
CA GLY A 79 3.69 -17.90 -26.18
C GLY A 79 4.42 -19.13 -26.73
#